data_AF-A0A2R6NCP5-F1
#
_entry.id   AF-A0A2R6NCP5-F1
#
_cell.length_a   1.000
_cell.length_b   1.000
_cell.length_c   1.000
_cell.angle_alpha   90.00
_cell.angle_beta   90.00
_cell.angle_gamma   90.00
#
_symmetry.space_group_name_H-M   'P 1'
#
loop_
_entity.id
_entity.type
_entity.pdbx_description
1 polymer ?
#
loop_
_entity_poly.entity_id
_entity_poly.type
_entity_poly.pdbx_seq_one_letter_code
_entity_poly.pdbx_strand_id
1 'polypeptide(L)'
;MRTGAVDTADGTVSEWTEAREQVRQRDGVCQHYGHDGTERTLDVHHIVSVRLFREMEGVALEAAHDERNLVLLCKRCHSRAEHGHIDVQPNGGFSGGHVW
;
A
#
# COMPACT_ATOMS: atom_id res chain seq x y z
N MET A 1 -32.52 -23.33 -11.84
CA MET A 1 -32.27 -23.00 -10.42
C MET A 1 -30.83 -22.52 -10.34
N ARG A 2 -30.61 -21.28 -9.89
CA ARG A 2 -29.30 -20.61 -9.79
C ARG A 2 -28.60 -21.07 -8.51
N THR A 3 -27.30 -21.37 -8.62
CA THR A 3 -26.23 -21.22 -7.61
C THR A 3 -25.00 -21.94 -8.19
N GLY A 4 -23.88 -21.31 -8.58
CA GLY A 4 -23.30 -20.05 -8.11
C GLY A 4 -22.30 -20.33 -6.99
N ALA A 5 -21.11 -20.81 -7.36
CA ALA A 5 -19.91 -20.78 -6.53
C ALA A 5 -18.73 -20.80 -7.51
N VAL A 6 -18.14 -19.63 -7.75
CA VAL A 6 -16.80 -19.54 -8.31
C VAL A 6 -15.88 -19.39 -7.11
N ASP A 7 -15.05 -20.40 -6.90
CA ASP A 7 -13.93 -20.38 -5.98
C ASP A 7 -12.90 -19.38 -6.51
N THR A 8 -12.88 -18.15 -5.99
CA THR A 8 -11.86 -17.16 -6.35
C THR A 8 -10.77 -17.15 -5.30
N ALA A 9 -9.82 -18.06 -5.44
CA ALA A 9 -8.56 -18.05 -4.70
C ALA A 9 -7.45 -17.53 -5.60
N ASP A 10 -7.40 -16.21 -5.80
CA ASP A 10 -6.22 -15.46 -6.25
C ASP A 10 -6.53 -13.99 -6.00
N GLY A 11 -5.80 -13.32 -5.11
CA GLY A 11 -5.83 -11.86 -5.04
C GLY A 11 -5.22 -11.34 -6.35
N THR A 12 -6.08 -11.19 -7.36
CA THR A 12 -5.64 -11.15 -8.75
C THR A 12 -4.84 -9.89 -9.03
N VAL A 13 -3.97 -9.96 -10.05
CA VAL A 13 -3.22 -8.82 -10.62
C VAL A 13 -4.07 -7.57 -10.84
N SER A 14 -5.39 -7.72 -11.03
CA SER A 14 -6.36 -6.61 -11.15
C SER A 14 -6.47 -5.79 -9.87
N GLU A 15 -6.68 -6.42 -8.71
CA GLU A 15 -6.90 -5.71 -7.44
C GLU A 15 -5.67 -4.90 -7.03
N TRP A 16 -4.48 -5.47 -7.21
CA TRP A 16 -3.23 -4.73 -6.97
C TRP A 16 -3.06 -3.56 -7.96
N THR A 17 -3.38 -3.77 -9.23
CA THR A 17 -3.26 -2.72 -10.25
C THR A 17 -4.20 -1.55 -9.91
N GLU A 18 -5.45 -1.84 -9.58
CA GLU A 18 -6.45 -0.85 -9.21
C GLU A 18 -6.07 -0.09 -7.93
N ALA A 19 -5.67 -0.80 -6.87
CA ALA A 19 -5.22 -0.18 -5.63
C ALA A 19 -3.98 0.71 -5.85
N ARG A 20 -3.04 0.26 -6.68
CA ARG A 20 -1.82 1.01 -7.01
C ARG A 20 -2.14 2.30 -7.77
N GLU A 21 -3.09 2.26 -8.69
CA GLU A 21 -3.53 3.47 -9.41
C GLU A 21 -4.25 4.44 -8.49
N GLN A 22 -5.16 3.94 -7.63
CA GLN A 22 -5.86 4.76 -6.64
C GLN A 22 -4.88 5.49 -5.70
N VAL A 23 -3.88 4.78 -5.17
CA VAL A 23 -2.86 5.37 -4.29
C VAL A 23 -2.01 6.42 -5.04
N ARG A 24 -1.65 6.16 -6.30
CA ARG A 24 -0.91 7.14 -7.11
C ARG A 24 -1.71 8.40 -7.34
N GLN A 25 -3.01 8.28 -7.59
CA GLN A 25 -3.90 9.41 -7.79
C GLN A 25 -4.17 10.18 -6.49
N ARG A 26 -4.32 9.47 -5.37
CA ARG A 26 -4.54 10.03 -4.03
C ARG A 26 -3.33 10.83 -3.55
N ASP A 27 -2.14 10.23 -3.63
CA ASP A 27 -0.94 10.78 -2.99
C ASP A 27 -0.24 11.80 -3.88
N GLY A 28 -0.14 11.55 -5.20
CA GLY A 28 0.49 12.42 -6.20
C GLY A 28 2.00 12.61 -6.08
N VAL A 29 2.54 12.59 -4.85
CA VAL A 29 3.94 12.79 -4.49
C VAL A 29 4.36 11.78 -3.43
N CYS A 30 5.67 11.62 -3.26
CA CYS A 30 6.25 10.86 -2.15
C CYS A 30 5.76 11.39 -0.80
N GLN A 31 5.07 10.57 -0.02
CA GLN A 31 4.48 10.97 1.26
C GLN A 31 5.52 11.20 2.38
N HIS A 32 6.81 10.93 2.14
CA HIS A 32 7.88 11.21 3.11
C HIS A 32 8.71 12.47 2.79
N TYR A 33 9.09 12.66 1.53
CA TYR A 33 9.95 13.79 1.10
C TYR A 33 9.27 14.79 0.15
N GLY A 34 8.07 14.50 -0.34
CA GLY A 34 7.33 15.37 -1.26
C GLY A 34 7.81 15.36 -2.72
N HIS A 35 8.73 14.47 -3.10
CA HIS A 35 9.15 14.33 -4.51
C HIS A 35 7.98 13.91 -5.41
N ASP A 36 7.83 14.57 -6.56
CA ASP A 36 6.71 14.41 -7.50
C ASP A 36 6.90 13.32 -8.56
N GLY A 37 8.04 12.64 -8.56
CA GLY A 37 8.34 11.60 -9.55
C GLY A 37 9.24 12.04 -10.70
N THR A 38 9.48 13.34 -10.88
CA THR A 38 10.27 13.88 -12.00
C THR A 38 11.75 13.48 -11.90
N GLU A 39 12.35 13.59 -10.71
CA GLU A 39 13.75 13.23 -10.47
C GLU A 39 13.92 11.81 -9.90
N ARG A 40 12.87 11.29 -9.25
CA ARG A 40 12.91 10.00 -8.54
C ARG A 40 11.62 9.24 -8.75
N THR A 41 11.70 8.07 -9.38
CA THR A 41 10.54 7.20 -9.57
C THR A 41 9.80 6.96 -8.25
N LEU A 42 8.48 7.17 -8.30
CA LEU A 42 7.55 6.84 -7.22
C LEU A 42 7.08 5.40 -7.36
N ASP A 43 6.93 4.71 -6.25
CA ASP A 43 6.32 3.40 -6.16
C ASP A 43 5.48 3.25 -4.90
N VAL A 44 4.52 2.33 -4.95
CA VAL A 44 3.59 2.09 -3.85
C VAL A 44 4.20 1.06 -2.90
N HIS A 45 4.29 1.44 -1.63
CA HIS A 45 4.78 0.60 -0.55
C HIS A 45 3.61 0.05 0.27
N HIS A 46 3.73 -1.20 0.70
CA HIS A 46 2.83 -1.79 1.68
C HIS A 46 3.33 -1.45 3.09
N ILE A 47 2.49 -0.84 3.92
CA ILE A 47 2.83 -0.52 5.31
C ILE A 47 2.93 -1.79 6.15
N VAL A 48 1.89 -2.62 6.10
CA VAL A 48 1.92 -4.00 6.59
C VAL A 48 2.11 -4.92 5.39
N SER A 49 3.20 -5.69 5.40
CA SER A 49 3.55 -6.54 4.26
C SER A 49 2.50 -7.62 3.97
N VAL A 50 2.34 -7.96 2.68
CA VAL A 50 1.47 -9.08 2.22
C VAL A 50 1.81 -10.39 2.93
N ARG A 51 3.08 -10.63 3.27
CA ARG A 51 3.50 -11.82 4.02
C ARG A 51 2.80 -11.92 5.38
N LEU A 52 2.70 -10.82 6.12
CA LEU A 52 2.02 -10.81 7.41
C LEU A 52 0.52 -11.09 7.25
N PHE A 53 -0.13 -10.55 6.22
CA PHE A 53 -1.53 -10.89 5.92
C PHE A 53 -1.76 -12.38 5.64
N ARG A 54 -0.81 -13.05 4.99
CA ARG A 54 -0.88 -14.51 4.77
C ARG A 54 -0.74 -15.33 6.05
N GLU A 55 -0.08 -14.78 7.06
CA GLU A 55 0.19 -15.43 8.35
C GLU A 55 -0.93 -15.15 9.39
N MET A 56 -1.81 -14.17 9.15
CA MET A 56 -2.90 -13.81 10.07
C MET A 56 -4.16 -14.66 9.86
N GLU A 57 -4.64 -15.30 10.92
CA GLU A 57 -5.93 -16.01 10.91
C GLU A 57 -7.10 -15.03 10.97
N GLY A 58 -8.14 -15.29 10.18
CA GLY A 58 -9.38 -14.49 10.18
C GLY A 58 -9.29 -13.14 9.46
N VAL A 59 -8.19 -12.85 8.76
CA VAL A 59 -8.01 -11.66 7.93
C VAL A 59 -7.91 -12.07 6.46
N ALA A 60 -8.65 -11.37 5.59
CA ALA A 60 -8.61 -11.59 4.15
C ALA A 60 -7.28 -11.10 3.56
N LEU A 61 -6.70 -11.83 2.59
CA LEU A 61 -5.42 -11.45 1.97
C LEU A 61 -5.54 -10.15 1.17
N GLU A 62 -6.71 -9.92 0.59
CA GLU A 62 -7.12 -8.74 -0.16
C GLU A 62 -6.99 -7.46 0.67
N ALA A 63 -7.12 -7.56 2.01
CA ALA A 63 -6.91 -6.43 2.92
C ALA A 63 -5.47 -5.90 2.90
N ALA A 64 -4.50 -6.67 2.40
CA ALA A 64 -3.14 -6.18 2.17
C ALA A 64 -3.11 -5.06 1.11
N HIS A 65 -4.01 -5.10 0.13
CA HIS A 65 -4.11 -4.11 -0.95
C HIS A 65 -5.09 -2.97 -0.64
N ASP A 66 -5.65 -2.92 0.58
CA ASP A 66 -6.47 -1.79 1.01
C ASP A 66 -5.66 -0.51 0.95
N GLU A 67 -6.20 0.55 0.35
CA GLU A 67 -5.51 1.82 0.15
C GLU A 67 -4.95 2.41 1.46
N ARG A 68 -5.56 2.11 2.62
CA ARG A 68 -5.10 2.57 3.93
C ARG A 68 -3.80 1.87 4.36
N ASN A 69 -3.53 0.68 3.83
CA ASN A 69 -2.29 -0.07 4.02
C ASN A 69 -1.22 0.29 2.98
N LEU A 70 -1.50 1.22 2.07
CA LEU A 70 -0.62 1.57 0.96
C LEU A 70 -0.21 3.04 1.00
N VAL A 71 1.02 3.31 0.56
CA VAL A 71 1.60 4.66 0.59
C VAL A 71 2.56 4.87 -0.58
N LEU A 72 2.48 6.04 -1.23
CA LEU A 72 3.34 6.39 -2.34
C LEU A 72 4.70 6.93 -1.86
N LEU A 73 5.80 6.30 -2.25
CA LEU A 73 7.15 6.67 -1.85
C LEU A 73 8.10 6.78 -3.04
N CYS A 74 9.07 7.69 -2.98
CA CYS A 74 10.17 7.67 -3.94
C CYS A 74 11.12 6.49 -3.64
N LYS A 75 11.84 6.01 -4.65
CA LYS A 75 12.77 4.86 -4.54
C LYS A 75 13.66 4.85 -3.29
N ARG A 76 14.18 6.01 -2.87
CA ARG A 76 15.02 6.12 -1.65
C ARG A 76 14.22 5.92 -0.37
N CYS A 77 13.02 6.49 -0.27
CA CYS A 77 12.15 6.30 0.89
C CYS A 77 11.65 4.86 0.95
N HIS A 78 11.24 4.31 -0.19
CA HIS A 78 10.81 2.92 -0.31
C HIS A 78 11.86 1.98 0.27
N SER A 79 13.10 2.08 -0.22
CA SER A 79 14.21 1.26 0.28
C SER A 79 14.47 1.47 1.77
N ARG A 80 14.33 2.68 2.30
CA ARG A 80 14.47 2.93 3.75
C ARG A 80 13.33 2.28 4.56
N ALA A 81 12.10 2.34 4.06
CA ALA A 81 10.95 1.72 4.71
C ALA A 81 11.07 0.19 4.73
N GLU A 82 11.50 -0.41 3.61
CA GLU A 82 11.74 -1.87 3.52
C GLU A 82 12.75 -2.39 4.54
N HIS A 83 13.73 -1.57 4.91
CA HIS A 83 14.74 -1.91 5.93
C HIS A 83 14.40 -1.39 7.33
N GLY A 84 13.20 -0.84 7.55
CA GLY A 84 12.78 -0.30 8.84
C GLY A 84 13.51 0.97 9.28
N HIS A 85 14.14 1.69 8.36
CA HIS A 85 14.85 2.95 8.64
C HIS A 85 13.93 4.18 8.67
N ILE A 86 12.69 4.03 8.19
CA ILE A 86 11.61 4.98 8.39
C ILE A 86 10.35 4.21 8.75
N ASP A 87 9.61 4.71 9.72
CA ASP A 87 8.27 4.24 10.06
C ASP A 87 7.28 4.91 9.11
N VAL A 88 6.48 4.11 8.41
CA VAL A 88 5.45 4.61 7.50
C VAL A 88 4.11 4.17 8.07
N GLN A 89 3.23 5.13 8.32
CA GLN A 89 1.96 4.89 8.98
C GLN A 89 0.80 4.88 7.97
N PRO A 90 -0.29 4.17 8.28
CA PRO A 90 -1.50 4.23 7.47
C PRO A 90 -1.99 5.67 7.33
N ASN A 91 -2.28 6.07 6.08
CA ASN A 91 -2.88 7.37 5.79
C ASN A 91 -4.30 7.38 6.38
N GLY A 92 -4.43 7.99 7.56
CA GLY A 92 -5.62 7.90 8.42
C GLY A 92 -5.19 8.04 9.88
N GLY A 93 -4.80 9.27 10.26
CA GLY A 93 -3.96 9.54 11.41
C GLY A 93 -4.41 8.98 12.76
N PHE A 94 -3.42 8.60 13.57
CA PHE A 94 -3.46 8.78 15.02
C PHE A 94 -2.15 9.45 15.47
N SER A 95 -2.24 10.76 15.64
CA SER A 95 -1.49 11.60 16.59
C SER A 95 0.01 11.35 16.75
N GLY A 96 0.85 12.06 15.97
CA GLY A 96 2.28 12.08 16.25
C GLY A 96 3.20 12.83 15.29
N GLY A 97 2.78 13.99 14.76
CA GLY A 97 3.72 15.00 14.22
C GLY A 97 4.46 14.65 12.93
N HIS A 98 3.85 14.97 11.80
CA HIS A 98 4.31 16.01 10.87
C HIS A 98 3.28 16.06 9.74
N VAL A 99 2.54 17.17 9.72
CA VAL A 99 1.76 17.58 8.55
C VAL A 99 2.75 18.18 7.54
N TRP A 100 2.65 17.75 6.29
CA TRP A 100 3.03 18.54 5.13
C TRP A 100 1.78 18.70 4.27
#